data_AF-A0A956RDR3-F1
#
_entry.id   AF-A0A956RDR3-F1
#
_cell.length_a   1.000
_cell.length_b   1.000
_cell.length_c   1.000
_cell.angle_alpha   90.00
_cell.angle_beta   90.00
_cell.angle_gamma   90.00
#
_symmetry.space_group_name_H-M   'P 1'
#
loop_
_entity.id
_entity.type
_entity.pdbx_description
1 polymer ?
#
loop_
_entity_poly.entity_id
_entity_poly.type
_entity_poly.pdbx_seq_one_letter_code
_entity_poly.pdbx_strand_id
1 'polypeptide(L)'
;MPILRAPARLYDWPALEAVAPDERWHPCVFERGDPEQREAMDALVARDRVTGVFDRHEAQLEELVRVRAPDRELSRAELSAELEALAAPGGRGRSGRWVYYPWSGRLVHVLEPARFRELRSDRNRYKITPAEQTALASLRVGIVGLSVGNAVANTLALEGAFGELRLADFDTLSLSNTNRVRCGVHELGLNKAILCARQIYEQDPYARLVLYTDGITRDNVSSFLDAGGALDVVV
;
A
#
# COMPACT_ATOMS: atom_id res chain seq x y z
N MET A 1 -2.47 11.74 20.98
CA MET A 1 -2.02 10.34 20.74
C MET A 1 -0.77 10.37 19.87
N PRO A 2 0.07 9.32 19.82
CA PRO A 2 1.27 9.37 19.00
C PRO A 2 0.91 9.45 17.51
N ILE A 3 1.64 10.31 16.79
CA ILE A 3 1.63 10.33 15.32
C ILE A 3 2.14 8.97 14.85
N LEU A 4 1.34 8.27 14.05
CA LEU A 4 1.68 6.92 13.61
C LEU A 4 2.42 6.98 12.27
N ARG A 5 3.56 6.30 12.20
CA ARG A 5 4.36 6.13 10.99
C ARG A 5 4.64 4.64 10.82
N ALA A 6 4.62 4.16 9.58
CA ALA A 6 4.99 2.78 9.32
C ALA A 6 6.46 2.59 9.74
N PRO A 7 6.82 1.47 10.39
CA PRO A 7 8.19 1.23 10.82
C PRO A 7 9.12 1.10 9.61
N ALA A 8 10.40 1.40 9.79
CA ALA A 8 11.41 1.17 8.75
C ALA A 8 11.52 -0.33 8.38
N ARG A 9 11.25 -1.21 9.35
CA ARG A 9 11.20 -2.66 9.18
C ARG A 9 9.74 -3.10 9.00
N LEU A 10 9.32 -3.30 7.76
CA LEU A 10 7.94 -3.70 7.43
C LEU A 10 7.68 -5.21 7.55
N TYR A 11 8.62 -6.04 7.99
CA TYR A 11 8.43 -7.50 8.09
C TYR A 11 8.33 -8.01 9.55
N ASP A 12 8.30 -7.11 10.54
CA ASP A 12 8.13 -7.45 11.96
C ASP A 12 6.65 -7.65 12.32
N TRP A 13 6.08 -8.75 11.84
CA TRP A 13 4.70 -9.11 12.14
C TRP A 13 4.45 -9.41 13.63
N PRO A 14 5.39 -9.96 14.43
CA PRO A 14 5.15 -10.14 15.87
C PRO A 14 4.91 -8.82 16.60
N ALA A 15 5.66 -7.76 16.26
CA ALA A 15 5.43 -6.43 16.83
C ALA A 15 4.04 -5.89 16.45
N LEU A 16 3.60 -6.13 15.21
CA LEU A 16 2.28 -5.72 14.74
C LEU A 16 1.13 -6.47 15.43
N GLU A 17 1.36 -7.71 15.87
CA GLU A 17 0.37 -8.48 16.62
C GLU A 17 0.20 -8.03 18.06
N ALA A 18 1.23 -7.42 18.66
CA ALA A 18 1.13 -6.80 19.97
C ALA A 18 0.24 -5.54 19.96
N VAL A 19 0.00 -4.96 18.78
CA VAL A 19 -0.94 -3.84 18.58
C VAL A 19 -2.38 -4.36 18.53
N ALA A 20 -3.31 -3.60 19.12
CA ALA A 20 -4.73 -3.94 19.14
C ALA A 20 -5.28 -4.10 17.70
N PRO A 21 -6.19 -5.05 17.43
CA PRO A 21 -6.64 -5.34 16.06
C PRO A 21 -7.22 -4.15 15.29
N ASP A 22 -7.92 -3.25 15.98
CA ASP A 22 -8.47 -1.99 15.46
C ASP A 22 -7.43 -0.90 15.23
N GLU A 23 -6.24 -1.04 15.82
CA GLU A 23 -5.11 -0.14 15.66
C GLU A 23 -4.09 -0.59 14.60
N ARG A 24 -4.23 -1.81 14.04
CA ARG A 24 -3.34 -2.30 12.98
C ARG A 24 -3.69 -1.64 11.65
N TRP A 25 -2.78 -0.85 11.08
CA TRP A 25 -3.10 0.01 9.94
C TRP A 25 -2.14 -0.10 8.76
N HIS A 26 -0.99 -0.77 8.92
CA HIS A 26 -0.04 -1.02 7.83
C HIS A 26 0.17 -2.53 7.60
N PRO A 27 0.50 -2.96 6.38
CA PRO A 27 0.79 -4.36 6.10
C PRO A 27 2.19 -4.74 6.60
N CYS A 28 2.46 -6.05 6.60
CA CYS A 28 3.83 -6.54 6.57
C CYS A 28 4.25 -6.85 5.12
N VAL A 29 5.49 -6.52 4.75
CA VAL A 29 6.03 -6.74 3.40
C VAL A 29 7.32 -7.54 3.50
N PHE A 30 7.36 -8.69 2.83
CA PHE A 30 8.48 -9.63 2.85
C PHE A 30 9.09 -9.81 1.46
N GLU A 31 10.41 -9.94 1.42
CA GLU A 31 11.19 -10.36 0.26
C GLU A 31 11.78 -11.75 0.49
N ARG A 32 11.30 -12.76 -0.23
CA ARG A 32 11.75 -14.16 -0.05
C ARG A 32 13.23 -14.39 -0.41
N GLY A 33 13.80 -13.50 -1.22
CA GLY A 33 15.23 -13.47 -1.53
C GLY A 33 16.08 -13.25 -0.28
N ASP A 34 15.61 -12.39 0.63
CA ASP A 34 16.27 -12.10 1.90
C ASP A 34 16.06 -13.27 2.89
N PRO A 35 17.13 -13.85 3.48
CA PRO A 35 17.00 -14.97 4.41
C PRO A 35 16.20 -14.66 5.68
N GLU A 36 16.38 -13.48 6.27
CA GLU A 36 15.72 -13.10 7.52
C GLU A 36 14.22 -12.89 7.27
N GLN A 37 13.86 -12.20 6.18
CA GLN A 37 12.46 -11.97 5.83
C GLN A 37 11.75 -13.25 5.42
N ARG A 38 12.47 -14.17 4.76
CA ARG A 38 11.94 -15.50 4.42
C ARG A 38 11.58 -16.29 5.68
N GLU A 39 12.49 -16.35 6.66
CA GLU A 39 12.25 -17.02 7.93
C GLU A 39 11.09 -16.38 8.71
N ALA A 40 11.04 -15.04 8.76
CA ALA A 40 9.94 -14.32 9.39
C ALA A 40 8.58 -14.65 8.75
N MET A 41 8.51 -14.74 7.42
CA MET A 41 7.29 -15.13 6.70
C MET A 41 6.92 -16.59 6.93
N ASP A 42 7.90 -17.52 6.93
CA ASP A 42 7.64 -18.94 7.22
C ASP A 42 7.06 -19.10 8.64
N ALA A 43 7.58 -18.35 9.61
CA ALA A 43 7.05 -18.32 10.98
C ALA A 43 5.63 -17.74 11.05
N LEU A 44 5.31 -16.71 10.26
CA LEU A 44 3.95 -16.14 10.18
C LEU A 44 2.95 -17.20 9.68
N VAL A 45 3.30 -17.91 8.61
CA VAL A 45 2.46 -18.96 8.03
C VAL A 45 2.27 -20.12 9.02
N ALA A 46 3.32 -20.51 9.73
CA ALA A 46 3.26 -21.59 10.71
C ALA A 46 2.38 -21.29 11.94
N ARG A 47 2.12 -20.00 12.25
CA ARG A 47 1.26 -19.59 13.38
C ARG A 47 -0.24 -19.54 13.05
N ASP A 48 -0.67 -20.02 11.88
CA ASP A 48 -2.08 -20.06 11.45
C ASP A 48 -2.76 -18.68 11.46
N ARG A 49 -1.98 -17.64 11.16
CA ARG A 49 -2.45 -16.24 11.09
C ARG A 49 -2.94 -15.86 9.69
N VAL A 50 -2.51 -16.64 8.70
CA VAL A 50 -2.86 -16.42 7.30
C VAL A 50 -4.18 -17.12 7.01
N THR A 51 -5.23 -16.33 6.82
CA THR A 51 -6.59 -16.82 6.51
C THR A 51 -6.76 -17.14 5.03
N GLY A 52 -5.87 -16.63 4.17
CA GLY A 52 -5.89 -16.91 2.73
C GLY A 52 -4.62 -16.46 2.03
N VAL A 53 -4.14 -17.28 1.10
CA VAL A 53 -2.96 -17.01 0.26
C VAL A 53 -3.41 -16.71 -1.16
N PHE A 54 -2.95 -15.58 -1.70
CA PHE A 54 -3.30 -15.09 -3.02
C PHE A 54 -2.02 -14.89 -3.84
N ASP A 55 -1.59 -15.95 -4.51
CA ASP A 55 -0.42 -15.90 -5.40
C ASP A 55 -0.86 -15.76 -6.85
N ARG A 56 -0.72 -14.54 -7.39
CA ARG A 56 -0.92 -14.23 -8.82
C ARG A 56 0.28 -13.50 -9.39
N HIS A 57 1.47 -13.71 -8.82
CA HIS A 57 2.66 -12.97 -9.22
C HIS A 57 3.09 -13.28 -10.65
N GLU A 58 3.01 -14.53 -11.09
CA GLU A 58 3.32 -14.91 -12.47
C GLU A 58 2.39 -14.21 -13.49
N ALA A 59 1.10 -14.13 -13.19
CA ALA A 59 0.15 -13.41 -14.04
C ALA A 59 0.46 -11.90 -14.12
N GLN A 60 0.95 -11.29 -13.04
CA GLN A 60 1.39 -9.89 -13.03
C GLN A 60 2.65 -9.69 -13.88
N LEU A 61 3.63 -10.61 -13.81
CA LEU A 61 4.82 -10.57 -14.66
C LEU A 61 4.46 -10.70 -16.15
N GLU A 62 3.54 -11.62 -16.50
CA GLU A 62 3.05 -11.75 -17.87
C GLU A 62 2.41 -10.46 -18.39
N GLU A 63 1.58 -9.82 -17.56
CA GLU A 63 0.95 -8.55 -17.92
C GLU A 63 1.99 -7.44 -18.11
N LEU A 64 2.99 -7.36 -17.23
CA LEU A 64 4.11 -6.42 -17.33
C LEU A 64 4.89 -6.59 -18.64
N VAL A 65 5.20 -7.83 -19.03
CA VAL A 65 5.89 -8.12 -20.31
C VAL A 65 5.06 -7.60 -21.49
N ARG A 66 3.75 -7.85 -21.49
CA ARG A 66 2.85 -7.38 -22.56
C ARG A 66 2.76 -5.86 -22.61
N VAL A 67 2.67 -5.20 -21.45
CA VAL A 67 2.61 -3.74 -21.33
C VAL A 67 3.86 -3.05 -21.88
N ARG A 68 5.03 -3.66 -21.69
CA ARG A 68 6.32 -3.18 -22.21
C ARG A 68 6.52 -3.44 -23.70
N ALA A 69 5.72 -4.32 -24.29
CA ALA A 69 5.80 -4.70 -25.69
C ALA A 69 4.41 -4.62 -26.38
N PRO A 70 3.72 -3.46 -26.36
CA PRO A 70 2.32 -3.36 -26.77
C PRO A 70 2.06 -3.70 -28.24
N ASP A 71 3.06 -3.49 -29.11
CA ASP A 71 2.96 -3.71 -30.55
C ASP A 71 3.53 -5.09 -30.99
N ARG A 72 3.94 -5.93 -30.03
CA ARG A 72 4.52 -7.25 -30.32
C ARG A 72 3.58 -8.37 -29.88
N GLU A 73 3.19 -9.22 -30.81
CA GLU A 73 2.66 -10.54 -30.48
C GLU A 73 3.82 -11.47 -30.09
N LEU A 74 3.99 -11.70 -28.80
CA LEU A 74 5.04 -12.58 -28.29
C LEU A 74 4.61 -14.04 -28.45
N SER A 75 5.46 -14.84 -29.10
CA SER A 75 5.33 -16.29 -29.04
C SER A 75 5.52 -16.82 -27.62
N ARG A 76 5.06 -18.05 -27.36
CA ARG A 76 5.24 -18.70 -26.04
C ARG A 76 6.72 -18.77 -25.62
N ALA A 77 7.63 -18.99 -26.57
CA ALA A 77 9.06 -19.07 -26.30
C ALA A 77 9.65 -17.70 -25.92
N GLU A 78 9.26 -16.64 -26.64
CA GLU A 78 9.69 -15.28 -26.32
C GLU A 78 9.15 -14.81 -24.97
N LEU A 79 7.86 -15.01 -24.69
CA LEU A 79 7.28 -14.69 -23.39
C LEU A 79 8.00 -15.43 -22.26
N SER A 80 8.30 -16.72 -22.46
CA SER A 80 9.05 -17.49 -21.47
C SER A 80 10.44 -16.91 -21.22
N ALA A 81 11.16 -16.50 -22.27
CA ALA A 81 12.49 -15.91 -22.16
C ALA A 81 12.47 -14.56 -21.42
N GLU A 82 11.49 -13.69 -21.73
CA GLU A 82 11.31 -12.41 -21.05
C GLU A 82 10.98 -12.59 -19.56
N LEU A 83 10.11 -13.56 -19.23
CA LEU A 83 9.77 -13.88 -17.84
C LEU A 83 10.98 -14.42 -17.06
N GLU A 84 11.83 -15.26 -17.68
CA GLU A 84 13.08 -15.70 -17.05
C GLU A 84 14.04 -14.53 -16.84
N ALA A 85 14.13 -13.58 -17.78
CA ALA A 85 14.96 -12.40 -17.63
C ALA A 85 14.48 -11.48 -16.50
N LEU A 86 13.19 -11.50 -16.16
CA LEU A 86 12.62 -10.75 -15.05
C LEU A 86 12.77 -11.44 -13.68
N ALA A 87 13.11 -12.73 -13.66
CA ALA A 87 13.23 -13.50 -12.44
C ALA A 87 14.44 -13.07 -11.59
N ALA A 88 14.25 -13.04 -10.27
CA ALA A 88 15.31 -12.84 -9.31
C ALA A 88 16.31 -14.04 -9.30
N PRO A 89 17.56 -13.82 -8.82
CA PRO A 89 18.49 -14.92 -8.56
C PRO A 89 17.86 -16.01 -7.68
N GLY A 90 17.91 -17.26 -8.17
CA GLY A 90 17.25 -18.40 -7.52
C GLY A 90 15.79 -18.63 -7.95
N GLY A 91 15.35 -17.96 -9.03
CA GLY A 91 14.15 -18.29 -9.80
C GLY A 91 12.92 -17.44 -9.46
N ARG A 92 11.86 -17.64 -10.26
CA ARG A 92 10.61 -16.87 -10.18
C ARG A 92 9.98 -16.86 -8.78
N GLY A 93 10.07 -17.97 -8.04
CA GLY A 93 9.52 -18.10 -6.68
C GLY A 93 10.21 -17.25 -5.60
N ARG A 94 11.33 -16.60 -5.94
CA ARG A 94 12.05 -15.65 -5.06
C ARG A 94 11.87 -14.19 -5.46
N SER A 95 11.19 -13.95 -6.58
CA SER A 95 10.91 -12.60 -7.10
C SER A 95 9.70 -12.01 -6.39
N GLY A 96 9.49 -10.70 -6.52
CA GLY A 96 8.31 -10.01 -5.98
C GLY A 96 8.40 -9.71 -4.48
N ARG A 97 7.24 -9.40 -3.91
CA ARG A 97 7.01 -9.15 -2.49
C ARG A 97 5.77 -9.90 -2.02
N TRP A 98 5.85 -10.44 -0.82
CA TRP A 98 4.71 -11.00 -0.12
C TRP A 98 4.18 -9.98 0.87
N VAL A 99 2.90 -9.64 0.74
CA VAL A 99 2.24 -8.63 1.57
C VAL A 99 1.21 -9.30 2.45
N TYR A 100 1.39 -9.19 3.77
CA TYR A 100 0.44 -9.67 4.76
C TYR A 100 -0.38 -8.52 5.33
N TYR A 101 -1.70 -8.63 5.24
CA TYR A 101 -2.65 -7.65 5.78
C TYR A 101 -3.20 -8.17 7.12
N PRO A 102 -2.69 -7.69 8.27
CA PRO A 102 -3.01 -8.27 9.58
C PRO A 102 -4.47 -8.09 10.01
N TRP A 103 -5.21 -7.16 9.38
CA TRP A 103 -6.64 -6.94 9.64
C TRP A 103 -7.53 -7.93 8.90
N SER A 104 -7.08 -8.48 7.76
CA SER A 104 -7.85 -9.46 6.99
C SER A 104 -7.26 -10.88 7.06
N GLY A 105 -6.01 -11.01 7.52
CA GLY A 105 -5.25 -12.27 7.53
C GLY A 105 -4.78 -12.69 6.14
N ARG A 106 -4.93 -11.86 5.11
CA ARG A 106 -4.59 -12.22 3.73
C ARG A 106 -3.11 -12.04 3.46
N LEU A 107 -2.52 -13.00 2.77
CA LEU A 107 -1.14 -12.99 2.30
C LEU A 107 -1.13 -12.97 0.76
N VAL A 108 -0.61 -11.91 0.15
CA VAL A 108 -0.73 -11.64 -1.28
C VAL A 108 0.66 -11.50 -1.92
N HIS A 109 0.88 -12.18 -3.05
CA HIS A 109 2.14 -12.09 -3.79
C HIS A 109 2.04 -11.05 -4.91
N VAL A 110 2.85 -10.00 -4.85
CA VAL A 110 2.82 -8.86 -5.78
C VAL A 110 4.20 -8.54 -6.33
N LEU A 111 4.25 -7.81 -7.45
CA LEU A 111 5.49 -7.32 -8.05
C LEU A 111 6.30 -6.42 -7.09
N GLU A 112 7.61 -6.30 -7.34
CA GLU A 112 8.47 -5.36 -6.63
C GLU A 112 8.02 -3.89 -6.84
N PRO A 113 8.34 -2.95 -5.93
CA PRO A 113 7.73 -1.62 -5.91
C PRO A 113 7.80 -0.85 -7.25
N ALA A 114 8.92 -0.90 -7.97
CA ALA A 114 9.07 -0.20 -9.24
C ALA A 114 8.15 -0.80 -10.34
N ARG A 115 8.15 -2.13 -10.47
CA ARG A 115 7.35 -2.85 -11.46
C ARG A 115 5.85 -2.80 -11.13
N PHE A 116 5.51 -2.83 -9.84
CA PHE A 116 4.13 -2.66 -9.38
C PHE A 116 3.57 -1.29 -9.78
N ARG A 117 4.32 -0.20 -9.54
CA ARG A 117 3.90 1.15 -9.94
C ARG A 117 3.79 1.30 -11.45
N GLU A 118 4.78 0.79 -12.19
CA GLU A 118 4.76 0.79 -13.65
C GLU A 118 3.48 0.13 -14.19
N LEU A 119 3.23 -1.13 -13.81
CA LEU A 119 2.07 -1.88 -14.30
C LEU A 119 0.75 -1.24 -13.87
N ARG A 120 0.65 -0.74 -12.63
CA ARG A 120 -0.58 -0.14 -12.11
C ARG A 120 -0.93 1.19 -12.78
N SER A 121 0.07 1.99 -13.11
CA SER A 121 -0.11 3.29 -13.80
C SER A 121 -0.37 3.15 -15.30
N ASP A 122 -0.26 1.94 -15.84
CA ASP A 122 -0.23 1.68 -17.27
C ASP A 122 -1.45 2.22 -18.03
N ARG A 123 -2.64 2.03 -17.45
CA ARG A 123 -3.92 2.44 -18.05
C ARG A 123 -4.14 3.96 -17.99
N ASN A 124 -3.33 4.67 -17.21
CA ASN A 124 -3.38 6.12 -17.06
C ASN A 124 -2.23 6.84 -17.80
N ARG A 125 -1.32 6.11 -18.48
CA ARG A 125 -0.14 6.67 -19.15
C ARG A 125 -0.41 7.77 -20.19
N TYR A 126 -1.64 7.86 -20.70
CA TYR A 126 -2.10 8.89 -21.64
C TYR A 126 -2.95 9.99 -20.99
N LYS A 127 -3.31 9.84 -19.71
CA LYS A 127 -4.02 10.86 -18.91
C LYS A 127 -3.03 11.68 -18.08
N ILE A 128 -2.04 10.99 -17.50
CA ILE A 128 -0.95 11.56 -16.71
C ILE A 128 0.32 11.09 -17.40
N THR A 129 1.08 12.04 -17.95
CA THR A 129 2.34 11.73 -18.62
C THR A 129 3.37 11.16 -17.63
N PRO A 130 4.38 10.40 -18.07
CA PRO A 130 5.41 9.90 -17.16
C PRO A 130 6.12 10.99 -16.35
N ALA A 131 6.30 12.18 -16.93
CA ALA A 131 6.90 13.33 -16.25
C ALA A 131 5.96 13.88 -15.15
N GLU A 132 4.68 14.02 -15.44
CA GLU A 132 3.66 14.43 -14.46
C GLU A 132 3.52 13.39 -13.35
N GLN A 133 3.49 12.10 -13.68
CA GLN A 133 3.42 11.01 -12.70
C GLN A 133 4.61 11.08 -11.74
N THR A 134 5.80 11.34 -12.26
CA THR A 134 7.02 11.50 -11.45
C THR A 134 6.91 12.71 -10.52
N ALA A 135 6.43 13.84 -11.04
CA ALA A 135 6.23 15.05 -10.23
C ALA A 135 5.18 14.82 -9.12
N LEU A 136 4.02 14.27 -9.46
CA LEU A 136 2.95 13.97 -8.51
C LEU A 136 3.39 12.96 -7.44
N ALA A 137 4.15 11.92 -7.82
CA ALA A 137 4.70 10.93 -6.90
C ALA A 137 5.78 11.49 -5.95
N SER A 138 6.17 12.75 -6.10
CA SER A 138 7.07 13.44 -5.16
C SER A 138 6.34 14.28 -4.11
N LEU A 139 5.03 14.54 -4.30
CA LEU A 139 4.27 15.46 -3.46
C LEU A 139 4.02 14.91 -2.07
N ARG A 140 4.09 15.78 -1.07
CA ARG A 140 3.58 15.56 0.28
C ARG A 140 2.21 16.21 0.41
N VAL A 141 1.18 15.39 0.57
CA VAL A 141 -0.21 15.87 0.67
C VAL A 141 -0.73 15.61 2.09
N GLY A 142 -1.39 16.59 2.69
CA GLY A 142 -2.12 16.43 3.94
C GLY A 142 -3.62 16.49 3.72
N ILE A 143 -4.37 15.60 4.36
CA ILE A 143 -5.84 15.59 4.34
C ILE A 143 -6.35 15.70 5.77
N VAL A 144 -7.16 16.72 6.04
CA VAL A 144 -7.78 16.96 7.34
C VAL A 144 -9.27 16.63 7.27
N GLY A 145 -9.66 15.55 7.94
CA GLY A 145 -11.02 15.01 7.92
C GLY A 145 -11.22 13.96 6.83
N LEU A 146 -11.54 12.74 7.24
CA LEU A 146 -11.55 11.52 6.42
C LEU A 146 -12.96 10.93 6.31
N SER A 147 -13.95 11.79 6.29
CA SER A 147 -15.26 11.42 5.75
C SER A 147 -15.29 11.70 4.24
N VAL A 148 -15.50 12.95 3.80
CA VAL A 148 -15.38 13.28 2.36
C VAL A 148 -13.93 13.11 1.90
N GLY A 149 -12.95 13.50 2.73
CA GLY A 149 -11.52 13.37 2.41
C GLY A 149 -11.07 11.93 2.15
N ASN A 150 -11.80 10.92 2.63
CA ASN A 150 -11.52 9.52 2.30
C ASN A 150 -11.56 9.25 0.79
N ALA A 151 -12.52 9.85 0.07
CA ALA A 151 -12.63 9.71 -1.37
C ALA A 151 -11.45 10.37 -2.09
N VAL A 152 -10.99 11.53 -1.61
CA VAL A 152 -9.80 12.21 -2.13
C VAL A 152 -8.55 11.35 -1.91
N ALA A 153 -8.35 10.87 -0.69
CA ALA A 153 -7.21 10.04 -0.31
C ALA A 153 -7.11 8.77 -1.18
N ASN A 154 -8.23 8.05 -1.34
CA ASN A 154 -8.29 6.87 -2.20
C ASN A 154 -8.06 7.22 -3.68
N THR A 155 -8.56 8.36 -4.17
CA THR A 155 -8.33 8.77 -5.57
C THR A 155 -6.85 9.07 -5.80
N LEU A 156 -6.20 9.78 -4.88
CA LEU A 156 -4.76 10.02 -4.95
C LEU A 156 -3.96 8.71 -4.94
N ALA A 157 -4.39 7.72 -4.14
CA ALA A 157 -3.76 6.40 -4.10
C ALA A 157 -3.98 5.60 -5.38
N LEU A 158 -5.17 5.65 -5.98
CA LEU A 158 -5.48 5.02 -7.27
C LEU A 158 -4.62 5.58 -8.41
N GLU A 159 -4.42 6.89 -8.42
CA GLU A 159 -3.63 7.60 -9.44
C GLU A 159 -2.12 7.60 -9.15
N GLY A 160 -1.68 7.08 -8.00
CA GLY A 160 -0.27 7.12 -7.59
C GLY A 160 0.28 8.54 -7.45
N ALA A 161 -0.58 9.49 -7.04
CA ALA A 161 -0.35 10.92 -7.11
C ALA A 161 0.10 11.55 -5.78
N PHE A 162 0.99 10.85 -5.05
CA PHE A 162 1.70 11.38 -3.88
C PHE A 162 2.96 10.57 -3.59
N GLY A 163 3.94 11.21 -2.96
CA GLY A 163 5.10 10.56 -2.34
C GLY A 163 4.95 10.33 -0.83
N GLU A 164 4.18 11.18 -0.14
CA GLU A 164 3.76 10.99 1.25
C GLU A 164 2.34 11.53 1.44
N LEU A 165 1.49 10.78 2.14
CA LEU A 165 0.13 11.22 2.46
C LEU A 165 -0.09 11.26 3.98
N ARG A 166 -0.41 12.44 4.51
CA ARG A 166 -0.71 12.66 5.93
C ARG A 166 -2.22 12.67 6.12
N LEU A 167 -2.72 11.77 6.96
CA LEU A 167 -4.14 11.52 7.18
C LEU A 167 -4.52 11.92 8.61
N ALA A 168 -5.37 12.93 8.79
CA ALA A 168 -5.78 13.40 10.10
C ALA A 168 -7.28 13.29 10.32
N ASP A 169 -7.70 12.50 11.30
CA ASP A 169 -9.10 12.42 11.74
C ASP A 169 -9.16 11.79 13.15
N PHE A 170 -9.92 12.42 14.04
CA PHE A 170 -10.11 11.96 15.42
C PHE A 170 -11.33 11.06 15.60
N ASP A 171 -12.26 11.07 14.64
CA ASP A 171 -13.50 10.33 14.73
C ASP A 171 -13.31 8.85 14.38
N THR A 172 -14.25 8.05 14.86
CA THR A 172 -14.46 6.67 14.41
C THR A 172 -15.57 6.59 13.37
N LEU A 173 -15.56 5.51 12.58
CA LEU A 173 -16.58 5.23 11.59
C LEU A 173 -17.92 4.92 12.28
N SER A 174 -18.94 5.70 11.95
CA SER A 174 -20.32 5.46 12.38
C SER A 174 -21.20 4.99 11.22
N LEU A 175 -22.33 4.35 11.52
CA LEU A 175 -23.22 3.78 10.50
C LEU A 175 -23.73 4.84 9.51
N SER A 176 -24.02 6.06 9.97
CA SER A 176 -24.48 7.17 9.12
C SER A 176 -23.42 7.63 8.12
N ASN A 177 -22.15 7.30 8.31
CA ASN A 177 -21.07 7.66 7.38
C ASN A 177 -20.97 6.71 6.18
N THR A 178 -21.56 5.51 6.27
CA THR A 178 -21.48 4.47 5.22
C THR A 178 -22.23 4.85 3.93
N ASN A 179 -23.02 5.93 3.94
CA ASN A 179 -23.64 6.50 2.76
C ASN A 179 -22.66 7.26 1.83
N ARG A 180 -21.43 7.55 2.28
CA ARG A 180 -20.43 8.33 1.54
C ARG A 180 -18.98 7.88 1.73
N VAL A 181 -18.70 7.11 2.77
CA VAL A 181 -17.40 6.42 2.97
C VAL A 181 -17.54 4.99 2.49
N ARG A 182 -16.77 4.59 1.46
CA ARG A 182 -16.82 3.24 0.90
C ARG A 182 -16.13 2.25 1.84
N CYS A 183 -16.88 1.57 2.70
CA CYS A 183 -16.33 0.66 3.71
C CYS A 183 -17.29 -0.51 3.96
N GLY A 184 -16.76 -1.58 4.58
CA GLY A 184 -17.57 -2.69 5.06
C GLY A 184 -18.23 -2.37 6.40
N VAL A 185 -19.41 -2.95 6.65
CA VAL A 185 -20.14 -2.76 7.93
C VAL A 185 -19.36 -3.31 9.14
N HIS A 186 -18.46 -4.27 8.92
CA HIS A 186 -17.58 -4.81 9.96
C HIS A 186 -16.50 -3.83 10.43
N GLU A 187 -16.31 -2.71 9.74
CA GLU A 187 -15.32 -1.67 10.08
C GLU A 187 -15.89 -0.59 11.02
N LEU A 188 -17.16 -0.70 11.45
CA LEU A 188 -17.78 0.26 12.38
C LEU A 188 -16.99 0.36 13.68
N GLY A 189 -16.79 1.59 14.16
CA GLY A 189 -15.99 1.88 15.36
C GLY A 189 -14.50 2.09 15.10
N LEU A 190 -13.97 1.78 13.92
CA LEU A 190 -12.57 2.06 13.59
C LEU A 190 -12.30 3.54 13.38
N ASN A 191 -11.15 4.04 13.84
CA ASN A 191 -10.71 5.40 13.55
C ASN A 191 -10.64 5.62 12.02
N LYS A 192 -11.15 6.77 11.54
CA LYS A 192 -11.25 7.04 10.10
C LYS A 192 -9.90 7.15 9.39
N ALA A 193 -8.84 7.58 10.09
CA ALA A 193 -7.48 7.58 9.53
C ALA A 193 -6.93 6.18 9.35
N ILE A 194 -7.21 5.28 10.30
CA ILE A 194 -6.83 3.86 10.21
C ILE A 194 -7.59 3.17 9.08
N LEU A 195 -8.91 3.36 9.00
CA LEU A 195 -9.74 2.84 7.92
C LEU A 195 -9.21 3.28 6.55
N CYS A 196 -8.94 4.57 6.39
CA CYS A 196 -8.42 5.12 5.13
C CYS A 196 -7.04 4.53 4.78
N ALA A 197 -6.16 4.36 5.77
CA ALA A 197 -4.86 3.75 5.55
C ALA A 197 -4.96 2.30 5.10
N ARG A 198 -5.83 1.49 5.72
CA ARG A 198 -6.08 0.10 5.31
C ARG A 198 -6.53 0.02 3.86
N GLN A 199 -7.50 0.86 3.46
CA GLN A 199 -7.98 0.91 2.08
C GLN A 199 -6.88 1.26 1.09
N ILE A 200 -6.04 2.26 1.43
CA ILE A 200 -4.91 2.65 0.58
C ILE A 200 -3.89 1.52 0.49
N TYR A 201 -3.54 0.86 1.60
CA TYR A 201 -2.58 -0.24 1.57
C TYR A 201 -3.09 -1.46 0.81
N GLU A 202 -4.39 -1.72 0.78
CA GLU A 202 -4.98 -2.76 -0.06
C GLU A 202 -4.90 -2.43 -1.56
N GLN A 203 -4.73 -1.16 -1.92
CA GLN A 203 -4.54 -0.69 -3.30
C GLN A 203 -3.06 -0.53 -3.68
N ASP A 204 -2.24 -0.04 -2.75
CA ASP A 204 -0.81 0.21 -2.87
C ASP A 204 -0.09 -0.18 -1.56
N PRO A 205 0.48 -1.40 -1.48
CA PRO A 205 1.16 -1.85 -0.28
C PRO A 205 2.46 -1.09 0.00
N TYR A 206 2.90 -0.22 -0.92
CA TYR A 206 4.13 0.57 -0.83
C TYR A 206 3.86 2.05 -0.54
N ALA A 207 2.59 2.42 -0.27
CA ALA A 207 2.22 3.79 0.06
C ALA A 207 2.91 4.26 1.35
N ARG A 208 3.38 5.50 1.33
CA ARG A 208 3.99 6.16 2.50
C ARG A 208 2.95 7.02 3.20
N LEU A 209 2.40 6.51 4.30
CA LEU A 209 1.34 7.16 5.06
C LEU A 209 1.84 7.62 6.44
N VAL A 210 1.26 8.72 6.93
CA VAL A 210 1.44 9.22 8.30
C VAL A 210 0.08 9.53 8.87
N LEU A 211 -0.27 8.94 10.01
CA LEU A 211 -1.61 9.08 10.60
C LEU A 211 -1.57 9.96 11.84
N TYR A 212 -2.52 10.88 11.91
CA TYR A 212 -2.83 11.74 13.05
C TYR A 212 -4.22 11.34 13.55
N THR A 213 -4.29 10.28 14.35
CA THR A 213 -5.54 9.65 14.81
C THR A 213 -6.27 10.47 15.89
N ASP A 214 -5.65 11.53 16.40
CA ASP A 214 -6.28 12.56 17.24
C ASP A 214 -6.67 13.82 16.44
N GLY A 215 -6.61 13.74 15.11
CA GLY A 215 -6.85 14.88 14.23
C GLY A 215 -5.76 15.94 14.33
N ILE A 216 -6.10 17.18 13.96
CA ILE A 216 -5.18 18.31 14.08
C ILE A 216 -5.44 19.04 15.40
N THR A 217 -4.38 19.17 16.18
CA THR A 217 -4.37 19.85 17.48
C THR A 217 -3.35 20.99 17.46
N ARG A 218 -3.40 21.88 18.46
CA ARG A 218 -2.39 22.95 18.59
C ARG A 218 -0.97 22.40 18.72
N ASP A 219 -0.83 21.22 19.33
CA ASP A 219 0.47 20.63 19.63
C ASP A 219 1.05 19.88 18.42
N ASN A 220 0.20 19.33 17.54
CA ASN A 220 0.66 18.52 16.40
C ASN A 220 0.62 19.25 15.04
N VAL A 221 0.00 20.44 14.94
CA VAL A 221 -0.18 21.14 13.65
C VAL A 221 1.16 21.46 12.95
N SER A 222 2.18 21.89 13.69
CA SER A 222 3.50 22.14 13.10
C SER A 222 4.12 20.85 12.56
N SER A 223 3.98 19.73 13.28
CA SER A 223 4.42 18.43 12.75
C SER A 223 3.63 18.02 11.52
N PHE A 224 2.31 18.25 11.52
CA PHE A 224 1.45 17.94 10.37
C PHE A 224 1.85 18.71 9.12
N LEU A 225 2.30 19.96 9.26
CA LEU A 225 2.76 20.77 8.14
C LEU A 225 4.20 20.44 7.73
N ASP A 226 5.12 20.26 8.68
CA ASP A 226 6.57 20.36 8.40
C ASP A 226 7.40 19.08 8.67
N ALA A 227 6.89 18.11 9.44
CA ALA A 227 7.73 17.00 9.92
C ALA A 227 8.12 16.00 8.83
N GLY A 228 9.43 15.92 8.53
CA GLY A 228 9.94 15.13 7.41
C GLY A 228 9.87 15.87 6.07
N GLY A 229 9.59 17.18 6.12
CA GLY A 229 9.47 18.11 5.00
C GLY A 229 8.08 18.74 4.93
N ALA A 230 8.00 19.97 4.41
CA ALA A 230 6.75 20.71 4.27
C ALA A 230 5.76 19.98 3.35
N LEU A 231 4.47 20.11 3.66
CA LEU A 231 3.39 19.73 2.76
C LEU A 231 3.37 20.64 1.53
N ASP A 232 3.19 20.05 0.35
CA ASP A 232 2.97 20.78 -0.89
C ASP A 232 1.50 21.22 -1.01
N VAL A 233 0.58 20.41 -0.49
CA VAL A 233 -0.87 20.66 -0.54
C VAL A 233 -1.54 20.20 0.76
N VAL A 234 -2.51 20.98 1.23
CA VAL A 234 -3.46 20.59 2.28
C VAL A 234 -4.86 20.57 1.68
N VAL A 235 -5.60 19.50 1.93
CA VAL A 235 -7.00 19.30 1.53
C VAL A 235 -7.89 19.24 2.75
#